data_AF-G1FKS9-F1
#
_entry.id   AF-G1FKS9-F1
#
_cell.length_a   1.000
_cell.length_b   1.000
_cell.length_c   1.000
_cell.angle_alpha   90.00
_cell.angle_beta   90.00
_cell.angle_gamma   90.00
#
_symmetry.space_group_name_H-M   'P 1'
#
loop_
_entity.id
_entity.type
_entity.pdbx_description
1 polymer ?
#
loop_
_entity_poly.entity_id
_entity_poly.type
_entity_poly.pdbx_seq_one_letter_code
_entity_poly.pdbx_strand_id
1 'polypeptide(L)'
;CLAAATQLNLQDIIVDGPSPTSLDTIVTATGVSEDLLRRILRGCAQRFIFEEVAPDQYAHTDASKMLRVTGIHALVGFSCDEVMRSAAYFSNFLQQTKGKPPSWNVPSPFSLAFD
;
A
#
# COMPACT_ATOMS: atom_id res chain seq x y z
N CYS A 1 3.00 2.86 -1.94
CA CYS A 1 1.81 3.69 -2.24
C CYS A 1 0.56 3.15 -1.56
N LEU A 2 0.13 1.91 -1.80
CA LEU A 2 -1.11 1.37 -1.19
C LEU A 2 -1.11 1.39 0.35
N ALA A 3 -0.03 0.92 0.99
CA ALA A 3 0.10 0.99 2.46
C ALA A 3 0.03 2.44 2.97
N ALA A 4 0.75 3.37 2.33
CA ALA A 4 0.71 4.79 2.69
C ALA A 4 -0.71 5.38 2.52
N ALA A 5 -1.39 5.08 1.42
CA ALA A 5 -2.77 5.52 1.20
C ALA A 5 -3.74 4.97 2.25
N THR A 6 -3.54 3.73 2.67
CA THR A 6 -4.34 3.06 3.71
C THR A 6 -4.07 3.67 5.08
N GLN A 7 -2.80 3.91 5.44
CA GLN A 7 -2.39 4.55 6.70
C GLN A 7 -2.86 6.01 6.81
N LEU A 8 -2.89 6.74 5.69
CA LEU A 8 -3.42 8.09 5.61
C LEU A 8 -4.96 8.12 5.56
N ASN A 9 -5.63 6.97 5.59
CA ASN A 9 -7.07 6.82 5.47
C ASN A 9 -7.66 7.53 4.24
N LEU A 10 -6.96 7.50 3.10
CA LEU A 10 -7.41 8.17 1.88
C LEU A 10 -8.75 7.62 1.39
N GLN A 11 -9.06 6.36 1.70
CA GLN A 11 -10.36 5.76 1.40
C GLN A 11 -11.53 6.42 2.13
N ASP A 12 -11.28 7.10 3.24
CA ASP A 12 -12.32 7.78 4.03
C ASP A 12 -12.35 9.29 3.74
N ILE A 13 -11.26 9.84 3.21
CA ILE A 13 -11.13 11.26 2.82
C ILE A 13 -11.69 11.50 1.43
N ILE A 14 -11.40 10.60 0.47
CA ILE A 14 -11.99 10.68 -0.86
C ILE A 14 -13.45 10.28 -0.74
N VAL A 15 -14.36 11.18 -1.12
CA VAL A 15 -15.80 10.97 -0.94
C VAL A 15 -16.41 10.16 -2.08
N ASP A 16 -17.42 9.36 -1.76
CA ASP A 16 -18.27 8.75 -2.79
C ASP A 16 -19.16 9.82 -3.44
N GLY A 17 -19.40 9.70 -4.73
CA GLY A 17 -20.36 10.54 -5.43
C GLY A 17 -19.93 10.91 -6.86
N PRO A 18 -20.73 11.74 -7.53
CA PRO A 18 -20.45 12.19 -8.89
C PRO A 18 -19.31 13.22 -8.96
N SER A 19 -18.97 13.85 -7.83
CA SER A 19 -17.93 14.87 -7.76
C SER A 19 -16.63 14.27 -7.23
N PRO A 20 -15.49 14.45 -7.93
CA PRO A 20 -14.21 14.02 -7.42
C PRO A 20 -13.75 14.88 -6.23
N THR A 21 -12.83 14.33 -5.44
CA THR A 21 -12.15 15.01 -4.34
C THR A 21 -10.86 15.66 -4.83
N SER A 22 -10.67 16.96 -4.56
CA SER A 22 -9.47 17.68 -4.99
C SER A 22 -8.24 17.31 -4.15
N LEU A 23 -7.04 17.40 -4.74
CA LEU A 23 -5.78 17.21 -4.01
C LEU A 23 -5.67 18.18 -2.82
N ASP A 24 -6.08 19.44 -2.98
CA ASP A 24 -6.07 20.44 -1.91
C ASP A 24 -6.94 20.03 -0.71
N THR A 25 -8.10 19.41 -0.97
CA THR A 25 -8.95 18.86 0.08
C THR A 25 -8.23 17.73 0.83
N ILE A 26 -7.54 16.85 0.09
CA ILE A 26 -6.78 15.74 0.68
C ILE A 26 -5.58 16.25 1.48
N VAL A 27 -4.87 17.26 0.99
CA VAL A 27 -3.78 17.96 1.70
C VAL A 27 -4.30 18.53 3.01
N THR A 28 -5.42 19.25 2.96
CA THR A 28 -6.05 19.85 4.14
C THR A 28 -6.46 18.80 5.17
N ALA A 29 -7.02 17.67 4.73
CA ALA A 29 -7.49 16.60 5.60
C ALA A 29 -6.35 15.79 6.25
N THR A 30 -5.24 15.60 5.54
CA THR A 30 -4.13 14.75 6.00
C THR A 30 -2.98 15.53 6.65
N GLY A 31 -2.82 16.82 6.32
CA GLY A 31 -1.64 17.61 6.69
C GLY A 31 -0.34 17.20 5.98
N VAL A 32 -0.41 16.26 5.02
CA VAL A 32 0.76 15.79 4.26
C VAL A 32 1.07 16.75 3.13
N SER A 33 2.34 16.88 2.75
CA SER A 33 2.74 17.75 1.65
C SER A 33 2.07 17.36 0.32
N GLU A 34 1.70 18.38 -0.45
CA GLU A 34 1.06 18.23 -1.76
C GLU A 34 1.87 17.35 -2.71
N ASP A 35 3.20 17.55 -2.80
CA ASP A 35 4.08 16.74 -3.66
C ASP A 35 4.06 15.25 -3.28
N LEU A 36 4.12 14.94 -1.98
CA LEU A 36 4.10 13.55 -1.52
C LEU A 36 2.75 12.90 -1.80
N LEU A 37 1.64 13.60 -1.52
CA LEU A 37 0.31 13.09 -1.83
C LEU A 37 0.12 12.86 -3.32
N ARG A 38 0.56 13.79 -4.18
CA ARG A 38 0.51 13.63 -5.64
C ARG A 38 1.26 12.38 -6.09
N ARG A 39 2.43 12.09 -5.50
CA ARG A 39 3.21 10.88 -5.82
C ARG A 39 2.53 9.60 -5.33
N ILE A 40 1.95 9.62 -4.13
CA ILE A 40 1.20 8.48 -3.58
C ILE A 40 -0.04 8.19 -4.43
N LEU A 41 -0.85 9.21 -4.70
CA LEU A 41 -2.09 9.13 -5.45
C LEU A 41 -1.84 8.70 -6.90
N ARG A 42 -0.81 9.24 -7.55
CA ARG A 42 -0.38 8.76 -8.89
C ARG A 42 -0.04 7.27 -8.88
N GLY A 43 0.70 6.81 -7.88
CA GLY A 43 1.04 5.38 -7.75
C GLY A 43 -0.16 4.49 -7.44
N CYS A 44 -1.22 5.04 -6.86
CA CYS A 44 -2.50 4.37 -6.64
C CYS A 44 -3.35 4.38 -7.92
N ALA A 45 -3.39 5.49 -8.65
CA ALA A 45 -4.11 5.63 -9.92
C ALA A 45 -3.56 4.72 -11.01
N GLN A 46 -2.24 4.62 -11.14
CA GLN A 46 -1.58 3.67 -12.06
C GLN A 46 -1.93 2.20 -11.78
N ARG A 47 -2.41 1.89 -10.58
CA ARG A 47 -2.83 0.54 -10.16
C ARG A 47 -4.34 0.42 -10.01
N PHE A 48 -5.10 1.39 -10.51
CA PHE A 48 -6.56 1.44 -10.45
C PHE A 48 -7.13 1.34 -9.03
N ILE A 49 -6.39 1.83 -8.02
CA ILE A 49 -6.88 1.87 -6.64
C ILE A 49 -7.82 3.07 -6.48
N PHE A 50 -7.35 4.28 -6.77
CA PHE A 50 -8.18 5.46 -6.97
C PHE A 50 -8.15 5.84 -8.45
N GLU A 51 -9.08 6.66 -8.92
CA GLU A 51 -9.07 7.19 -10.29
C GLU A 51 -8.76 8.68 -10.27
N GLU A 52 -7.81 9.14 -11.08
CA GLU A 52 -7.60 10.57 -11.33
C GLU A 52 -8.43 10.99 -12.55
N VAL A 53 -9.64 11.50 -12.30
CA VAL A 53 -10.62 11.81 -13.37
C VAL A 53 -10.28 13.11 -14.11
N ALA A 54 -9.50 13.97 -13.48
CA ALA A 54 -8.90 15.19 -14.03
C ALA A 54 -7.65 15.52 -13.20
N PRO A 55 -6.73 16.38 -13.68
CA PRO A 55 -5.53 16.73 -12.94
C PRO A 55 -5.83 17.14 -11.49
N ASP A 56 -5.22 16.43 -10.53
CA ASP A 56 -5.39 16.66 -9.09
C ASP A 56 -6.85 16.50 -8.58
N GLN A 57 -7.66 15.68 -9.27
CA GLN A 57 -9.05 15.35 -8.91
C GLN A 57 -9.23 13.83 -8.85
N TYR A 58 -9.60 13.30 -7.68
CA TYR A 58 -9.60 11.86 -7.41
C TYR A 58 -10.98 11.31 -7.04
N ALA A 59 -11.33 10.16 -7.60
CA ALA A 59 -12.56 9.44 -7.33
C ALA A 59 -12.28 8.01 -6.88
N HIS A 60 -13.28 7.39 -6.25
CA HIS A 60 -13.22 5.98 -5.87
C HIS A 60 -13.33 5.05 -7.07
N THR A 61 -12.51 4.01 -7.07
CA THR A 61 -12.82 2.74 -7.74
C THR A 61 -13.39 1.74 -6.74
N ASP A 62 -13.89 0.61 -7.22
CA ASP A 62 -14.30 -0.50 -6.36
C ASP A 62 -13.14 -1.01 -5.48
N ALA A 63 -11.90 -1.00 -5.98
CA ALA A 63 -10.73 -1.41 -5.22
C ALA A 63 -10.46 -0.49 -4.01
N SER A 64 -10.54 0.84 -4.19
CA SER A 64 -10.39 1.76 -3.06
C SER A 64 -11.51 1.65 -2.02
N LYS A 65 -12.75 1.35 -2.44
CA LYS A 65 -13.87 1.14 -1.50
C LYS A 65 -13.63 -0.08 -0.61
N MET A 66 -13.02 -1.13 -1.16
CA MET A 66 -12.67 -2.32 -0.38
C MET A 66 -11.68 -2.03 0.76
N LEU A 67 -10.89 -0.95 0.68
CA LEU A 67 -9.99 -0.56 1.77
C LEU A 67 -10.72 -0.14 3.06
N ARG A 68 -12.02 0.17 2.98
CA ARG A 68 -12.85 0.42 4.17
C ARG A 68 -13.25 -0.85 4.90
N VAL A 69 -13.18 -2.01 4.25
CA VAL A 69 -13.46 -3.29 4.89
C VAL A 69 -12.31 -3.60 5.86
N THR A 70 -12.62 -3.71 7.16
CA THR A 70 -11.62 -3.89 8.22
C THR A 70 -10.63 -5.02 7.93
N GLY A 71 -11.12 -6.17 7.42
CA GLY A 71 -10.27 -7.30 7.06
C GLY A 71 -9.30 -7.00 5.92
N ILE A 72 -9.73 -6.22 4.91
CA ILE A 72 -8.87 -5.81 3.78
C ILE A 72 -7.85 -4.77 4.24
N HIS A 73 -8.28 -3.79 5.04
CA HIS A 73 -7.39 -2.80 5.64
C HIS A 73 -6.26 -3.49 6.43
N ALA A 74 -6.63 -4.41 7.33
CA ALA A 74 -5.68 -5.19 8.12
C ALA A 74 -4.77 -6.06 7.24
N LEU A 75 -5.32 -6.68 6.19
CA LEU A 75 -4.55 -7.48 5.24
C LEU A 75 -3.50 -6.64 4.51
N VAL A 76 -3.80 -5.40 4.11
CA VAL A 76 -2.82 -4.51 3.47
C VAL A 76 -1.68 -4.20 4.43
N GLY A 77 -1.98 -3.87 5.69
CA GLY A 77 -0.96 -3.64 6.72
C GLY A 77 -0.06 -4.87 6.91
N PHE A 78 -0.66 -6.02 7.21
CA PHE A 78 0.06 -7.29 7.35
C PHE A 78 0.90 -7.63 6.10
N SER A 79 0.34 -7.45 4.91
CA SER A 79 1.04 -7.76 3.66
C SER A 79 2.28 -6.89 3.47
N CYS A 80 2.21 -5.61 3.80
CA CYS A 80 3.32 -4.69 3.60
C CYS A 80 4.38 -4.78 4.71
N ASP A 81 3.94 -4.88 5.97
CA ASP A 81 4.86 -4.86 7.12
C ASP A 81 5.57 -6.21 7.30
N GLU A 82 4.86 -7.32 7.06
CA GLU A 82 5.36 -8.68 7.30
C GLU A 82 5.74 -9.40 6.00
N VAL A 83 4.78 -9.57 5.08
CA VAL A 83 4.92 -10.49 3.94
C VAL A 83 5.91 -9.96 2.92
N MET A 84 5.72 -8.74 2.44
CA MET A 84 6.58 -8.13 1.42
C MET A 84 8.01 -7.93 1.95
N ARG A 85 8.13 -7.52 3.22
CA ARG A 85 9.42 -7.38 3.89
C ARG A 85 10.17 -8.70 3.93
N SER A 86 9.52 -9.77 4.38
CA SER A 86 10.10 -11.12 4.40
C SER A 86 10.43 -11.64 3.00
N ALA A 87 9.55 -11.41 2.02
CA ALA A 87 9.74 -11.83 0.64
C ALA A 87 10.98 -11.20 -0.01
N ALA A 88 11.35 -9.98 0.38
CA ALA A 88 12.57 -9.32 -0.11
C ALA A 88 13.86 -10.10 0.26
N TYR A 89 13.83 -10.90 1.32
CA TYR A 89 14.95 -11.73 1.77
C TYR A 89 14.96 -13.13 1.15
N PHE A 90 13.96 -13.47 0.31
CA PHE A 90 13.87 -14.80 -0.30
C PHE A 90 15.08 -15.15 -1.16
N SER A 91 15.62 -14.16 -1.90
CA SER A 91 16.86 -14.34 -2.68
C SER A 91 18.07 -14.69 -1.80
N ASN A 92 18.21 -14.05 -0.64
CA ASN A 92 19.29 -14.32 0.31
C ASN A 92 19.16 -15.76 0.85
N PHE A 93 17.94 -16.16 1.20
CA PHE A 93 17.63 -17.51 1.64
C PHE A 93 17.97 -18.56 0.57
N LEU A 94 17.63 -18.32 -0.70
CA LEU A 94 17.98 -19.23 -1.81
C LEU A 94 19.49 -19.38 -2.00
N GLN A 95 20.25 -18.30 -1.82
CA GLN A 95 21.71 -18.34 -1.89
C GLN A 95 22.31 -19.16 -0.74
N GLN A 96 21.82 -18.98 0.49
CA GLN A 96 22.28 -19.72 1.67
C GLN A 96 21.99 -21.22 1.56
N THR A 97 20.79 -21.57 1.06
CA THR A 97 20.38 -22.97 0.87
C THR A 97 20.93 -23.59 -0.41
N LYS A 98 21.53 -22.80 -1.31
CA LYS A 98 21.91 -23.22 -2.67
C LYS A 98 20.75 -23.88 -3.43
N GLY A 99 19.53 -23.38 -3.19
CA GLY A 99 18.29 -23.92 -3.78
C GLY A 99 17.86 -25.29 -3.25
N LYS A 100 18.46 -25.79 -2.17
CA LYS A 100 18.07 -27.06 -1.54
C LYS A 100 17.03 -26.83 -0.44
N PRO A 101 16.19 -27.84 -0.09
CA PRO A 101 15.34 -27.75 1.08
C PRO A 101 16.16 -27.39 2.32
N PRO A 102 15.74 -26.41 3.13
CA PRO A 102 16.47 -26.00 4.31
C PRO A 102 16.44 -27.11 5.38
N SER A 103 17.55 -27.26 6.12
CA SER A 103 17.51 -27.89 7.43
C SER A 103 16.91 -26.93 8.47
N TRP A 104 16.45 -27.45 9.59
CA TRP A 104 15.75 -26.69 10.64
C TRP A 104 16.56 -25.51 11.25
N ASN A 105 17.88 -25.51 11.06
CA ASN A 105 18.80 -24.49 11.58
C ASN A 105 19.11 -23.36 10.58
N VAL A 106 18.52 -23.37 9.37
CA VAL A 106 18.69 -22.28 8.41
C VAL A 106 17.60 -21.23 8.65
N PRO A 107 17.96 -19.95 8.89
CA PRO A 107 16.98 -18.89 9.08
C PRO A 107 16.03 -18.78 7.88
N SER A 108 14.74 -18.70 8.16
CA SER A 108 13.74 -18.47 7.12
C SER A 108 13.84 -17.05 6.55
N PRO A 109 13.26 -16.76 5.36
CA PRO A 109 13.17 -15.38 4.87
C PRO A 109 12.51 -14.42 5.87
N PHE A 110 11.54 -14.92 6.66
CA PHE A 110 10.93 -14.17 7.73
C PHE A 110 11.92 -13.85 8.85
N SER A 111 12.62 -14.86 9.37
CA SER A 111 13.66 -14.67 10.40
C SER A 111 14.70 -13.64 9.96
N LEU A 112 15.24 -13.77 8.74
CA LEU A 112 16.22 -12.84 8.19
C LEU A 112 15.73 -11.38 8.08
N ALA A 113 14.42 -11.16 7.99
CA ALA A 113 13.84 -9.83 7.84
C ALA A 113 13.60 -9.10 9.19
N PHE A 114 13.57 -9.86 10.30
CA PHE A 114 13.16 -9.41 11.63
C PHE A 114 14.16 -9.73 12.75
N ASP A 115 15.22 -10.49 12.48
CA ASP A 115 16.41 -10.62 13.32
C ASP A 115 17.23 -9.31 13.35
#